data_AF-A0A4W5LZ88-F1
#
_entry.id   AF-A0A4W5LZ88-F1
#
_cell.length_a   1.000
_cell.length_b   1.000
_cell.length_c   1.000
_cell.angle_alpha   90.00
_cell.angle_beta   90.00
_cell.angle_gamma   90.00
#
_symmetry.space_group_name_H-M   'P 1'
#
loop_
_entity.id
_entity.type
_entity.pdbx_description
1 polymer ?
#
loop_
_entity_poly.entity_id
_entity_poly.type
_entity_poly.pdbx_seq_one_letter_code
_entity_poly.pdbx_strand_id
1 'polypeptide(L)'
;MREARAKLRLIKPEDMDMEEYMQWHDDYSLFRTVFVYLLTGLEQYQHGKVREALNYLNHAYKDNAMLLRRGEKRGMEQTLIAFYRRRCLKEMNDNAATLFRSGEVSDVEEGMIIMNEAVIPCMHLMSRPDMVSQEDLDTMEAVRSHWCSYLGVDLDDSLQEKLGEFLPRVLDCSTEMVVLKDPPTVRSKVPHDLCSRLAAIMESITNTSVVTVK
;
A
#
# COMPACT_ATOMS: atom_id res chain seq x y z
N MET A 1 -32.14 -27.72 -1.01
CA MET A 1 -30.97 -27.97 -0.12
C MET A 1 -30.66 -29.46 0.11
N ARG A 2 -31.65 -30.34 0.38
CA ARG A 2 -31.40 -31.77 0.64
C ARG A 2 -30.73 -32.50 -0.53
N GLU A 3 -31.21 -32.28 -1.75
CA GLU A 3 -30.67 -32.92 -2.96
C GLU A 3 -29.22 -32.48 -3.27
N ALA A 4 -28.91 -31.19 -3.12
CA ALA A 4 -27.54 -30.69 -3.32
C ALA A 4 -26.55 -31.32 -2.32
N ARG A 5 -26.93 -31.42 -1.03
CA ARG A 5 -26.10 -32.09 -0.01
C ARG A 5 -25.94 -33.59 -0.29
N ALA A 6 -26.97 -34.26 -0.80
CA ALA A 6 -26.88 -35.66 -1.19
C ALA A 6 -25.89 -35.84 -2.35
N LYS A 7 -25.93 -34.95 -3.35
CA LYS A 7 -25.00 -34.96 -4.49
C LYS A 7 -23.55 -34.68 -4.08
N LEU A 8 -23.31 -33.75 -3.15
CA LEU A 8 -21.95 -33.47 -2.65
C LEU A 8 -21.28 -34.71 -2.02
N ARG A 9 -22.05 -35.59 -1.37
CA ARG A 9 -21.52 -36.83 -0.78
C ARG A 9 -21.15 -37.91 -1.80
N LEU A 10 -21.58 -37.75 -3.05
CA LEU A 10 -21.30 -38.70 -4.13
C LEU A 10 -20.03 -38.33 -4.91
N ILE A 11 -19.46 -37.14 -4.67
CA ILE A 11 -18.20 -36.71 -5.29
C ILE A 11 -17.07 -37.56 -4.74
N LYS A 12 -16.35 -38.26 -5.62
CA LYS A 12 -15.19 -39.05 -5.27
C LYS A 12 -13.90 -38.27 -5.49
N PRO A 13 -12.77 -38.70 -4.91
CA PRO A 13 -11.46 -38.09 -5.17
C PRO A 13 -11.07 -38.11 -6.65
N GLU A 14 -11.55 -39.08 -7.43
CA GLU A 14 -11.32 -39.12 -8.88
C GLU A 14 -12.15 -38.08 -9.65
N ASP A 15 -13.26 -37.62 -9.08
CA ASP A 15 -14.14 -36.60 -9.67
C ASP A 15 -13.68 -35.17 -9.35
N MET A 16 -12.95 -35.00 -8.24
CA MET A 16 -12.49 -33.69 -7.75
C MET A 16 -11.29 -33.84 -6.83
N ASP A 17 -10.20 -33.14 -7.17
CA ASP A 17 -9.07 -32.96 -6.27
C ASP A 17 -9.47 -32.03 -5.12
N MET A 18 -9.49 -32.58 -3.90
CA MET A 18 -9.90 -31.84 -2.71
C MET A 18 -8.87 -30.80 -2.27
N GLU A 19 -7.58 -31.01 -2.55
CA GLU A 19 -6.52 -30.05 -2.26
C GLU A 19 -6.63 -28.86 -3.21
N GLU A 20 -6.83 -29.11 -4.51
CA GLU A 20 -7.09 -28.07 -5.50
C GLU A 20 -8.36 -27.27 -5.15
N TYR A 21 -9.43 -27.96 -4.76
CA TYR A 21 -10.69 -27.33 -4.35
C TYR A 21 -10.49 -26.41 -3.13
N MET A 22 -9.78 -26.87 -2.10
CA MET A 22 -9.48 -26.05 -0.92
C MET A 22 -8.59 -24.87 -1.27
N GLN A 23 -7.57 -25.07 -2.10
CA GLN A 23 -6.69 -23.99 -2.55
C GLN A 23 -7.45 -22.91 -3.33
N TRP A 24 -8.47 -23.28 -4.10
CA TRP A 24 -9.34 -22.34 -4.79
C TRP A 24 -10.15 -21.46 -3.83
N HIS A 25 -10.67 -22.04 -2.73
CA HIS A 25 -11.36 -21.29 -1.69
C HIS A 25 -10.42 -20.35 -0.95
N ASP A 26 -9.20 -20.79 -0.66
CA ASP A 26 -8.17 -19.97 -0.03
C ASP A 26 -7.76 -18.80 -0.93
N ASP A 27 -7.56 -19.04 -2.22
CA ASP A 27 -7.27 -18.00 -3.22
C ASP A 27 -8.40 -16.98 -3.30
N TYR A 28 -9.65 -17.44 -3.35
CA TYR A 28 -10.80 -16.54 -3.39
C TYR A 28 -10.95 -15.74 -2.09
N SER A 29 -10.64 -16.33 -0.93
CA SER A 29 -10.61 -15.64 0.35
C SER A 29 -9.53 -14.55 0.39
N LEU A 30 -8.34 -14.86 -0.12
CA LEU A 30 -7.25 -13.90 -0.26
C LEU A 30 -7.60 -12.77 -1.24
N PHE A 31 -8.20 -13.10 -2.39
CA PHE A 31 -8.70 -12.11 -3.34
C PHE A 31 -9.69 -11.13 -2.69
N ARG A 32 -10.63 -11.63 -1.89
CA ARG A 32 -11.57 -10.77 -1.14
C ARG A 32 -10.84 -9.87 -0.16
N THR A 33 -9.83 -10.40 0.53
CA THR A 33 -8.99 -9.62 1.46
C THR A 33 -8.25 -8.50 0.73
N VAL A 34 -7.58 -8.81 -0.39
CA VAL A 34 -6.90 -7.83 -1.26
C VAL A 34 -7.88 -6.76 -1.74
N PHE A 35 -9.06 -7.16 -2.18
CA PHE A 35 -10.08 -6.23 -2.66
C PHE A 35 -10.53 -5.27 -1.56
N VAL A 36 -10.73 -5.77 -0.34
CA VAL A 36 -11.11 -4.92 0.79
C VAL A 36 -9.98 -3.98 1.18
N TYR A 37 -8.73 -4.43 1.17
CA TYR A 37 -7.58 -3.56 1.41
C TYR A 37 -7.50 -2.45 0.36
N LEU A 38 -7.65 -2.78 -0.92
CA LEU A 38 -7.65 -1.79 -1.99
C LEU A 38 -8.76 -0.76 -1.80
N LEU A 39 -10.02 -1.20 -1.65
CA LEU A 39 -11.16 -0.29 -1.45
C LEU A 39 -10.96 0.62 -0.24
N THR A 40 -10.58 0.03 0.90
CA THR A 40 -10.39 0.80 2.13
C THR A 40 -9.22 1.78 2.00
N GLY A 41 -8.13 1.37 1.34
CA GLY A 41 -7.00 2.25 1.07
C GLY A 41 -7.38 3.45 0.21
N LEU A 42 -8.17 3.23 -0.85
CA LEU A 42 -8.68 4.32 -1.70
C LEU A 42 -9.65 5.25 -0.95
N GLU A 43 -10.53 4.70 -0.11
CA GLU A 43 -11.42 5.50 0.74
C GLU A 43 -10.63 6.36 1.74
N GLN A 44 -9.62 5.80 2.41
CA GLN A 44 -8.78 6.60 3.31
C GLN A 44 -8.04 7.70 2.53
N TYR A 45 -7.56 7.39 1.32
CA TYR A 45 -6.90 8.37 0.47
C TYR A 45 -7.83 9.53 0.11
N GLN A 46 -9.08 9.25 -0.28
CA GLN A 46 -10.09 10.26 -0.58
C GLN A 46 -10.45 11.14 0.63
N HIS A 47 -10.34 10.59 1.85
CA HIS A 47 -10.57 11.34 3.08
C HIS A 47 -9.32 12.07 3.62
N GLY A 48 -8.22 12.12 2.86
CA GLY A 48 -6.96 12.76 3.29
C GLY A 48 -6.20 11.98 4.37
N LYS A 49 -6.58 10.74 4.66
CA LYS A 49 -5.94 9.85 5.63
C LYS A 49 -4.84 9.05 4.96
N VAL A 50 -3.80 9.75 4.52
CA VAL A 50 -2.76 9.22 3.63
C VAL A 50 -1.94 8.12 4.31
N ARG A 51 -1.66 8.24 5.61
CA ARG A 51 -0.91 7.23 6.38
C ARG A 51 -1.65 5.90 6.40
N GLU A 52 -2.95 5.94 6.68
CA GLU A 52 -3.82 4.78 6.71
C GLU A 52 -4.00 4.20 5.30
N ALA A 53 -4.20 5.06 4.30
CA ALA A 53 -4.27 4.66 2.90
C ALA A 53 -3.02 3.87 2.47
N LEU A 54 -1.84 4.41 2.76
CA LEU A 54 -0.56 3.78 2.43
C LEU A 54 -0.43 2.39 3.07
N ASN A 55 -0.85 2.25 4.34
CA ASN A 55 -0.83 0.96 5.02
C ASN A 55 -1.71 -0.07 4.29
N TYR A 56 -2.98 0.25 4.06
CA TYR A 56 -3.91 -0.62 3.34
C TYR A 56 -3.38 -0.99 1.94
N LEU A 57 -2.86 -0.02 1.19
CA LEU A 57 -2.37 -0.24 -0.17
C LEU A 57 -1.08 -1.08 -0.21
N ASN A 58 -0.20 -0.95 0.78
CA ASN A 58 0.98 -1.82 0.90
C ASN A 58 0.58 -3.29 1.10
N HIS A 59 -0.41 -3.55 1.97
CA HIS A 59 -0.94 -4.90 2.17
C HIS A 59 -1.63 -5.43 0.91
N ALA A 60 -2.48 -4.60 0.27
CA ALA A 60 -3.13 -4.95 -0.98
C ALA A 60 -2.11 -5.36 -2.04
N TYR A 61 -1.04 -4.58 -2.23
CA TYR A 61 -0.03 -4.83 -3.26
C TYR A 61 0.76 -6.12 -3.02
N LYS A 62 1.19 -6.36 -1.77
CA LYS A 62 1.91 -7.58 -1.38
C LYS A 62 1.04 -8.81 -1.61
N ASP A 63 -0.19 -8.79 -1.11
CA ASP A 63 -1.07 -9.94 -1.14
C ASP A 63 -1.59 -10.20 -2.55
N ASN A 64 -1.83 -9.14 -3.34
CA ASN A 64 -2.24 -9.27 -4.74
C ASN A 64 -1.16 -9.94 -5.60
N ALA A 65 0.12 -9.66 -5.35
CA ALA A 65 1.19 -10.31 -6.09
C ALA A 65 1.27 -11.82 -5.82
N MET A 66 0.90 -12.29 -4.63
CA MET A 66 0.78 -13.73 -4.35
C MET A 66 -0.30 -14.38 -5.23
N LEU A 67 -1.42 -13.70 -5.46
CA LEU A 67 -2.48 -14.16 -6.36
C LEU A 67 -2.02 -14.14 -7.83
N LEU A 68 -1.38 -13.06 -8.27
CA LEU A 68 -0.95 -12.91 -9.67
C LEU A 68 0.12 -13.93 -10.08
N ARG A 69 0.97 -14.38 -9.14
CA ARG A 69 1.89 -15.51 -9.37
C ARG A 69 1.18 -16.81 -9.71
N ARG A 70 -0.08 -16.98 -9.27
CA ARG A 70 -0.92 -18.16 -9.53
C ARG A 70 -1.79 -17.98 -10.79
N GLY A 71 -1.76 -16.81 -11.42
CA GLY A 71 -2.46 -16.51 -12.67
C GLY A 71 -2.88 -15.04 -12.77
N GLU A 72 -2.75 -14.47 -13.97
CA GLU A 72 -2.99 -13.04 -14.23
C GLU A 72 -4.41 -12.57 -13.89
N LYS A 73 -5.40 -13.47 -13.94
CA LYS A 73 -6.82 -13.18 -13.65
C LYS A 73 -7.22 -13.48 -12.20
N ARG A 74 -6.28 -13.89 -11.33
CA ARG A 74 -6.57 -14.22 -9.93
C ARG A 74 -6.52 -13.00 -9.00
N GLY A 75 -5.89 -11.91 -9.43
CA GLY A 75 -5.72 -10.69 -8.66
C GLY A 75 -6.41 -9.47 -9.26
N MET A 76 -6.23 -8.35 -8.58
CA MET A 76 -6.56 -7.02 -9.06
C MET A 76 -5.48 -6.49 -10.00
N GLU A 77 -5.79 -5.39 -10.68
CA GLU A 77 -4.82 -4.63 -11.47
C GLU A 77 -3.71 -4.09 -10.53
N GLN A 78 -2.49 -4.64 -10.66
CA GLN A 78 -1.36 -4.36 -9.75
C GLN A 78 -0.84 -2.92 -9.87
N THR A 79 -0.95 -2.37 -11.07
CA THR A 79 -0.40 -1.11 -11.55
C THR A 79 -1.13 0.09 -10.91
N LEU A 80 -2.43 -0.03 -10.68
CA LEU A 80 -3.34 0.86 -9.97
C LEU A 80 -2.99 0.90 -8.48
N ILE A 81 -2.77 -0.27 -7.87
CA ILE A 81 -2.34 -0.34 -6.47
C ILE A 81 -0.97 0.35 -6.34
N ALA A 82 -0.04 0.05 -7.26
CA ALA A 82 1.29 0.67 -7.30
C ALA A 82 1.20 2.20 -7.41
N PHE A 83 0.36 2.71 -8.32
CA PHE A 83 0.15 4.13 -8.55
C PHE A 83 -0.29 4.86 -7.27
N TYR A 84 -1.31 4.34 -6.58
CA TYR A 84 -1.77 4.97 -5.33
C TYR A 84 -0.76 4.82 -4.20
N ARG A 85 0.02 3.73 -4.13
CA ARG A 85 1.14 3.62 -3.17
C ARG A 85 2.18 4.71 -3.40
N ARG A 86 2.61 4.93 -4.65
CA ARG A 86 3.56 6.00 -4.99
C ARG A 86 3.02 7.39 -4.65
N ARG A 87 1.75 7.66 -4.95
CA ARG A 87 1.10 8.92 -4.56
C ARG A 87 1.10 9.14 -3.06
N CYS A 88 0.69 8.13 -2.29
CA CYS A 88 0.70 8.20 -0.83
C CYS A 88 2.12 8.40 -0.28
N LEU A 89 3.12 7.68 -0.82
CA LEU A 89 4.53 7.84 -0.41
C LEU A 89 5.01 9.28 -0.64
N LYS A 90 4.75 9.84 -1.82
CA LYS A 90 5.12 11.22 -2.15
C LYS A 90 4.47 12.22 -1.19
N GLU A 91 3.16 12.11 -0.98
CA GLU A 91 2.41 13.03 -0.12
C GLU A 91 2.84 12.93 1.35
N MET A 92 3.12 11.73 1.84
CA MET A 92 3.69 11.52 3.18
C MET A 92 5.09 12.11 3.32
N ASN A 93 5.93 11.94 2.29
CA ASN A 93 7.27 12.54 2.24
C ASN A 93 7.20 14.08 2.25
N ASP A 94 6.35 14.67 1.43
CA ASP A 94 6.18 16.12 1.33
C ASP A 94 5.66 16.71 2.65
N ASN A 95 4.75 16.01 3.33
CA ASN A 95 4.27 16.38 4.67
C ASN A 95 5.41 16.31 5.70
N ALA A 96 6.14 15.19 5.76
CA ALA A 96 7.28 15.02 6.67
C ALA A 96 8.33 16.12 6.48
N ALA A 97 8.66 16.44 5.22
CA ALA A 97 9.63 17.47 4.89
C ALA A 97 9.12 18.88 5.25
N THR A 98 7.81 19.13 5.17
CA THR A 98 7.20 20.40 5.58
C THR A 98 7.27 20.58 7.09
N LEU A 99 6.89 19.56 7.84
CA LEU A 99 6.99 19.52 9.29
C LEU A 99 8.44 19.68 9.77
N PHE A 100 9.38 18.96 9.13
CA PHE A 100 10.81 19.04 9.45
C PHE A 100 11.38 20.46 9.24
N ARG A 101 10.98 21.15 8.16
CA ARG A 101 11.46 22.52 7.86
C ARG A 101 10.89 23.59 8.77
N SER A 102 9.82 23.30 9.51
CA SER A 102 9.23 24.29 10.43
C SER A 102 10.22 24.71 11.53
N GLY A 103 11.14 23.80 11.92
CA GLY A 103 12.04 23.97 13.06
C GLY A 103 11.34 23.83 14.43
N GLU A 104 10.01 23.75 14.46
CA GLU A 104 9.24 23.60 15.70
C GLU A 104 9.40 22.18 16.24
N VAL A 105 9.77 22.06 17.52
CA VAL A 105 10.13 20.77 18.13
C VAL A 105 9.04 19.71 17.95
N SER A 106 7.77 20.08 18.11
CA SER A 106 6.64 19.16 17.93
C SER A 106 6.46 18.69 16.49
N ASP A 107 6.65 19.61 15.54
CA ASP A 107 6.45 19.34 14.13
C ASP A 107 7.60 18.48 13.61
N VAL A 108 8.84 18.79 14.00
CA VAL A 108 10.02 17.98 13.69
C VAL A 108 9.83 16.55 14.21
N GLU A 109 9.36 16.38 15.45
CA GLU A 109 9.09 15.05 16.01
C GLU A 109 8.01 14.29 15.22
N GLU A 110 6.90 14.94 14.86
CA GLU A 110 5.88 14.30 14.01
C GLU A 110 6.46 13.94 12.63
N GLY A 111 7.24 14.84 12.02
CA GLY A 111 7.98 14.60 10.77
C GLY A 111 8.86 13.36 10.85
N MET A 112 9.60 13.21 11.95
CA MET A 112 10.42 12.04 12.24
C MET A 112 9.56 10.76 12.36
N ILE A 113 8.42 10.82 13.04
CA ILE A 113 7.48 9.69 13.11
C ILE A 113 6.99 9.31 11.70
N ILE A 114 6.63 10.28 10.86
CA ILE A 114 6.22 10.03 9.47
C ILE A 114 7.32 9.29 8.70
N MET A 115 8.57 9.75 8.82
CA MET A 115 9.71 9.14 8.13
C MET A 115 9.95 7.71 8.59
N ASN A 116 10.00 7.50 9.90
CA ASN A 116 10.33 6.21 10.51
C ASN A 116 9.22 5.16 10.36
N GLU A 117 7.96 5.57 10.42
CA GLU A 117 6.84 4.63 10.45
C GLU A 117 6.14 4.44 9.10
N ALA A 118 6.32 5.36 8.14
CA ALA A 118 5.62 5.31 6.86
C ALA A 118 6.56 5.39 5.65
N VAL A 119 7.36 6.46 5.52
CA VAL A 119 8.16 6.71 4.30
C VAL A 119 9.25 5.67 4.12
N ILE A 120 10.14 5.52 5.11
CA ILE A 120 11.26 4.57 5.05
C ILE A 120 10.76 3.12 4.91
N PRO A 121 9.78 2.65 5.71
CA PRO A 121 9.19 1.33 5.51
C PRO A 121 8.62 1.10 4.10
N CYS A 122 7.94 2.09 3.53
CA CYS A 122 7.40 1.97 2.19
C CYS A 122 8.49 1.87 1.12
N MET A 123 9.57 2.66 1.22
CA MET A 123 10.71 2.56 0.29
C MET A 123 11.35 1.17 0.35
N HIS A 124 11.53 0.59 1.53
CA HIS A 124 12.04 -0.78 1.69
C HIS A 124 11.11 -1.81 1.02
N LEU A 125 9.79 -1.67 1.19
CA LEU A 125 8.82 -2.55 0.55
C LEU A 125 8.81 -2.41 -0.98
N MET A 126 9.06 -1.22 -1.51
CA MET A 126 9.15 -0.94 -2.95
C MET A 126 10.49 -1.39 -3.55
N SER A 127 11.57 -1.46 -2.77
CA SER A 127 12.92 -1.85 -3.23
C SER A 127 13.08 -3.35 -3.49
N ARG A 128 12.03 -4.16 -3.27
CA ARG A 128 12.11 -5.62 -3.44
C ARG A 128 12.29 -6.00 -4.92
N PRO A 129 13.36 -6.73 -5.30
CA PRO A 129 13.75 -6.92 -6.70
C PRO A 129 12.70 -7.58 -7.59
N ASP A 130 11.85 -8.41 -7.01
CA ASP A 130 10.82 -9.19 -7.70
C ASP A 130 9.54 -8.41 -8.01
N MET A 131 9.44 -7.15 -7.56
CA MET A 131 8.21 -6.35 -7.65
C MET A 131 8.44 -4.90 -8.09
N VAL A 132 9.68 -4.43 -8.14
CA VAL A 132 9.99 -3.02 -8.38
C VAL A 132 9.81 -2.62 -9.85
N SER A 133 9.07 -1.55 -10.11
CA SER A 133 8.95 -0.93 -11.43
C SER A 133 9.88 0.29 -11.58
N GLN A 134 10.11 0.76 -12.81
CA GLN A 134 10.88 1.99 -13.04
C GLN A 134 10.25 3.20 -12.33
N GLU A 135 8.92 3.31 -12.33
CA GLU A 135 8.22 4.40 -11.64
C GLU A 135 8.41 4.34 -10.12
N ASP A 136 8.56 3.14 -9.55
CA ASP A 136 8.88 2.99 -8.13
C ASP A 136 10.31 3.43 -7.84
N LEU A 137 11.27 3.07 -8.71
CA LEU A 137 12.67 3.54 -8.60
C LEU A 137 12.75 5.06 -8.68
N ASP A 138 12.08 5.68 -9.66
CA ASP A 138 12.06 7.12 -9.85
C ASP A 138 11.45 7.84 -8.63
N THR A 139 10.37 7.28 -8.06
CA THR A 139 9.73 7.84 -6.86
C THR A 139 10.65 7.73 -5.64
N MET A 140 11.32 6.59 -5.44
CA MET A 140 12.26 6.42 -4.34
C MET A 140 13.47 7.34 -4.49
N GLU A 141 13.96 7.53 -5.72
CA GLU A 141 15.09 8.42 -5.97
C GLU A 141 14.72 9.89 -5.77
N ALA A 142 13.48 10.29 -6.09
CA ALA A 142 12.98 11.61 -5.75
C ALA A 142 12.96 11.85 -4.22
N VAL A 143 12.55 10.84 -3.42
CA VAL A 143 12.60 10.91 -1.95
C VAL A 143 14.04 11.04 -1.45
N ARG A 144 14.97 10.22 -1.97
CA ARG A 144 16.40 10.31 -1.60
C ARG A 144 16.98 11.67 -1.93
N SER A 145 16.76 12.15 -3.15
CA SER A 145 17.24 13.45 -3.62
C SER A 145 16.69 14.60 -2.77
N HIS A 146 15.41 14.52 -2.37
CA HIS A 146 14.80 15.52 -1.49
C HIS A 146 15.53 15.58 -0.14
N TRP A 147 15.70 14.47 0.55
CA TRP A 147 16.35 14.48 1.87
C TRP A 147 17.85 14.78 1.80
N CYS A 148 18.54 14.34 0.74
CA CYS A 148 19.93 14.71 0.50
C CYS A 148 20.14 16.20 0.24
N SER A 149 19.14 16.90 -0.32
CA SER A 149 19.27 18.33 -0.60
C SER A 149 19.54 19.16 0.66
N TYR A 150 19.09 18.70 1.83
CA TYR A 150 19.34 19.35 3.12
C TYR A 150 20.81 19.31 3.57
N LEU A 151 21.64 18.39 3.04
CA LEU A 151 23.07 18.33 3.38
C LEU A 151 23.86 19.54 2.86
N GLY A 152 23.32 20.26 1.86
CA GLY A 152 23.91 21.48 1.32
C GLY A 152 23.28 22.77 1.86
N VAL A 153 22.33 22.65 2.79
CA VAL A 153 21.62 23.78 3.40
C VAL A 153 22.20 24.03 4.78
N ASP A 154 22.31 25.30 5.16
CA ASP A 154 22.67 25.71 6.52
C ASP A 154 21.45 25.46 7.44
N LEU A 155 21.48 24.34 8.16
CA LEU A 155 20.44 23.91 9.10
C LEU A 155 20.92 24.16 10.53
N ASP A 156 19.97 24.43 11.43
CA ASP A 156 20.28 24.45 12.87
C ASP A 156 20.86 23.10 13.31
N ASP A 157 21.84 23.13 14.23
CA ASP A 157 22.55 21.92 14.71
C ASP A 157 21.60 20.79 15.12
N SER A 158 20.48 21.14 15.76
CA SER A 158 19.45 20.17 16.19
C SER A 158 18.72 19.49 15.03
N LEU A 159 18.44 20.22 13.94
CA LEU A 159 17.84 19.67 12.72
C LEU A 159 18.86 18.81 11.97
N GLN A 160 20.11 19.24 11.91
CA GLN A 160 21.17 18.47 11.29
C GLN A 160 21.40 17.12 12.00
N GLU A 161 21.36 17.10 13.34
CA GLU A 161 21.40 15.85 14.11
C GLU A 161 20.22 14.94 13.76
N LYS A 162 18.99 15.48 13.77
CA LYS A 162 17.77 14.73 13.42
C LYS A 162 17.78 14.17 12.00
N LEU A 163 18.26 14.94 11.03
CA LEU A 163 18.47 14.46 9.65
C LEU A 163 19.42 13.26 9.62
N GLY A 164 20.52 13.34 10.38
CA GLY A 164 21.51 12.26 10.51
C GLY A 164 20.94 10.96 11.08
N GLU A 165 19.89 11.02 11.91
CA GLU A 165 19.27 9.84 12.54
C GLU A 165 18.52 8.92 11.54
N PHE A 166 17.99 9.47 10.44
CA PHE A 166 17.18 8.69 9.49
C PHE A 166 17.71 8.67 8.05
N LEU A 167 18.51 9.67 7.64
CA LEU A 167 19.01 9.76 6.27
C LEU A 167 19.75 8.50 5.79
N PRO A 168 20.60 7.83 6.59
CA PRO A 168 21.24 6.59 6.17
C PRO A 168 20.24 5.50 5.75
N ARG A 169 19.09 5.39 6.42
CA ARG A 169 18.03 4.41 6.11
C ARG A 169 17.16 4.80 4.91
N VAL A 170 17.12 6.09 4.56
CA VAL A 170 16.52 6.56 3.30
C VAL A 170 17.40 6.17 2.11
N LEU A 171 18.73 6.21 2.29
CA LEU A 171 19.69 5.88 1.25
C LEU A 171 19.89 4.37 1.07
N ASP A 172 20.01 3.63 2.17
CA ASP A 172 20.18 2.18 2.17
C ASP A 172 18.87 1.47 2.50
N CYS A 173 18.02 1.26 1.49
CA CYS A 173 16.80 0.47 1.63
C CYS A 173 17.02 -1.05 1.48
N SER A 174 18.28 -1.51 1.38
CA SER A 174 18.62 -2.87 0.94
C SER A 174 18.95 -3.84 2.08
N THR A 175 19.26 -3.32 3.27
CA THR A 175 19.83 -4.11 4.38
C THR A 175 18.84 -4.45 5.49
N GLU A 176 17.77 -3.65 5.68
CA GLU A 176 16.77 -3.92 6.71
C GLU A 176 15.54 -4.66 6.17
N MET A 177 15.26 -5.82 6.73
CA MET A 177 14.09 -6.62 6.38
C MET A 177 12.83 -6.01 7.02
N VAL A 178 12.30 -4.95 6.41
CA VAL A 178 11.06 -4.32 6.88
C VAL A 178 9.89 -5.27 6.65
N VAL A 179 9.28 -5.70 7.75
CA VAL A 179 8.03 -6.44 7.76
C VAL A 179 6.89 -5.44 7.91
N LEU A 180 5.85 -5.58 7.08
CA LEU A 180 4.62 -4.84 7.28
C LEU A 180 4.12 -5.07 8.70
N LYS A 181 3.76 -3.99 9.41
CA LYS A 181 3.03 -4.08 10.68
C LYS A 181 1.75 -4.91 10.47
N ASP A 182 1.10 -5.32 11.56
CA ASP A 182 -0.07 -6.20 11.50
C ASP A 182 -1.12 -5.69 10.49
N PRO A 183 -1.76 -6.61 9.75
CA PRO A 183 -2.73 -6.25 8.74
C PRO A 183 -3.82 -5.34 9.32
N PRO A 184 -4.15 -4.23 8.64
CA PRO A 184 -5.13 -3.28 9.15
C PRO A 184 -6.50 -3.94 9.28
N THR A 185 -7.28 -3.51 10.28
CA THR A 185 -8.54 -4.16 10.61
C THR A 185 -9.53 -4.06 9.45
N VAL A 186 -10.04 -5.20 9.01
CA VAL A 186 -11.05 -5.28 7.95
C VAL A 186 -12.45 -5.39 8.57
N ARG A 187 -13.27 -4.34 8.46
CA ARG A 187 -14.63 -4.31 9.03
C ARG A 187 -15.73 -4.89 8.12
N SER A 188 -15.43 -5.25 6.87
CA SER A 188 -16.45 -5.69 5.91
C SER A 188 -16.76 -7.20 6.05
N LYS A 189 -17.97 -7.53 6.51
CA LYS A 189 -18.48 -8.91 6.55
C LYS A 189 -19.45 -9.27 5.42
N VAL A 190 -19.92 -8.31 4.60
CA VAL A 190 -21.01 -8.55 3.63
C VAL A 190 -20.58 -8.25 2.18
N PRO A 191 -20.70 -9.19 1.22
CA PRO A 191 -20.27 -9.00 -0.17
C PRO A 191 -20.96 -7.84 -0.92
N HIS A 192 -22.24 -7.57 -0.64
CA HIS A 192 -23.00 -6.53 -1.33
C HIS A 192 -22.49 -5.11 -1.04
N ASP A 193 -21.95 -4.89 0.16
CA ASP A 193 -21.34 -3.61 0.55
C ASP A 193 -20.12 -3.28 -0.32
N LEU A 194 -19.37 -4.29 -0.75
CA LEU A 194 -18.13 -4.09 -1.51
C LEU A 194 -18.36 -3.57 -2.94
N CYS A 195 -19.42 -4.03 -3.61
CA CYS A 195 -19.75 -3.52 -4.95
C CYS A 195 -20.22 -2.06 -4.90
N SER A 196 -21.05 -1.72 -3.91
CA SER A 196 -21.50 -0.33 -3.69
C SER A 196 -20.34 0.59 -3.33
N ARG A 197 -19.43 0.15 -2.46
CA ARG A 197 -18.19 0.88 -2.12
C ARG A 197 -17.31 1.10 -3.34
N LEU A 198 -17.09 0.08 -4.17
CA LEU A 198 -16.34 0.23 -5.41
C LEU A 198 -16.97 1.28 -6.34
N ALA A 199 -18.29 1.21 -6.56
CA ALA A 199 -18.98 2.16 -7.41
C ALA A 199 -18.80 3.61 -6.93
N ALA A 200 -18.98 3.85 -5.63
CA ALA A 200 -18.79 5.17 -5.03
C ALA A 200 -17.35 5.70 -5.17
N ILE A 201 -16.35 4.84 -4.96
CA ILE A 201 -14.93 5.22 -5.14
C ILE A 201 -14.65 5.58 -6.60
N MET A 202 -15.10 4.74 -7.53
CA MET A 202 -14.87 4.95 -8.97
C MET A 202 -15.54 6.23 -9.45
N GLU A 203 -16.77 6.51 -9.04
CA GLU A 203 -17.47 7.78 -9.33
C GLU A 203 -16.69 8.98 -8.79
N SER A 204 -16.21 8.90 -7.55
CA SER A 204 -15.40 9.97 -6.96
C SER A 204 -14.11 10.21 -7.75
N ILE A 205 -13.33 9.16 -8.08
CA ILE A 205 -12.09 9.28 -8.88
C ILE A 205 -12.36 9.93 -10.24
N THR A 206 -13.46 9.55 -10.91
CA THR A 206 -13.83 10.15 -12.20
C THR A 206 -14.21 11.61 -12.05
N ASN A 207 -14.96 11.99 -11.01
CA ASN A 207 -15.39 13.36 -10.80
C ASN A 207 -14.22 14.31 -10.46
N THR A 208 -13.21 13.85 -9.73
CA THR A 208 -12.00 14.65 -9.46
C THR A 208 -11.12 14.84 -10.70
N SER A 209 -11.25 13.98 -11.71
CA SER A 209 -10.44 13.99 -12.94
C SER A 209 -11.02 14.86 -14.07
N VAL A 210 -12.26 15.35 -13.95
CA VAL A 210 -13.01 15.98 -15.08
C VAL A 210 -12.82 17.49 -15.22
N VAL A 211 -12.02 18.18 -14.39
CA VAL A 211 -11.74 19.61 -14.61
C VAL A 211 -10.43 19.82 -15.37
N THR A 212 -10.52 19.66 -16.69
CA THR A 212 -9.65 20.38 -17.63
C THR A 212 -10.53 21.08 -18.65
N VAL A 213 -10.96 22.30 -18.32
CA VAL A 213 -11.52 23.22 -19.32
C VAL A 213 -10.36 24.02 -19.89
N LYS A 214 -10.23 23.96 -21.22
CA LYS A 214 -9.25 24.70 -22.03
C LYS A 214 -9.33 26.21 -21.82
#